data_AF-A0AAN6BRY5-F1
#
_entry.id   AF-A0AAN6BRY5-F1
#
_cell.length_a   1.000
_cell.length_b   1.000
_cell.length_c   1.000
_cell.angle_alpha   90.00
_cell.angle_beta   90.00
_cell.angle_gamma   90.00
#
_symmetry.space_group_name_H-M   'P 1'
#
loop_
_entity.id
_entity.type
_entity.pdbx_description
1 polymer ?
#
loop_
_entity_poly.entity_id
_entity_poly.type
_entity_poly.pdbx_seq_one_letter_code
_entity_poly.pdbx_strand_id
1 'polypeptide(L)'
;MRAKLLDTWMAWIELEQRKRLGLAIHMFDLQFPALFHNQPYISKGETVNLVLPCEAAFWEAKSPEAWKVLLGPAEIPSAMYFMVPLDTCLLYPELKRDPPYAPIDSYSKIILISALFGHIFEWRQNMNIVLHSAFIRAPESIGPAEGLADRQRWLRNGLKAWLDNYHHSNVRGNVSQAPPAGLLLHHLANIYLDINISDLHLYAGRSGLNEDIQLAEDALRRWCQSSGSKRTIERVHEMLDLARRTIEDEMAATCGFEVSVALLTGGLICWMYDRLGGEGPSGDWVRY
;
A
#
# COMPACT_ATOMS: atom_id res chain seq x y z
N MET A 1 -30.53 -35.25 7.27
CA MET A 1 -29.90 -34.11 7.98
C MET A 1 -28.43 -33.94 7.61
N ARG A 2 -27.59 -34.98 7.70
CA ARG A 2 -26.16 -34.91 7.29
C ARG A 2 -25.93 -34.55 5.82
N ALA A 3 -26.68 -35.16 4.88
CA ALA A 3 -26.56 -34.83 3.45
C ALA A 3 -26.84 -33.34 3.16
N LYS A 4 -27.94 -32.80 3.71
CA LYS A 4 -28.28 -31.37 3.58
C LYS A 4 -27.19 -30.43 4.13
N LEU A 5 -26.52 -30.81 5.22
CA LEU A 5 -25.43 -30.02 5.80
C LEU A 5 -24.19 -30.03 4.88
N LEU A 6 -23.84 -31.21 4.36
CA LEU A 6 -22.75 -31.35 3.39
C LEU A 6 -23.00 -30.50 2.14
N ASP A 7 -24.20 -30.59 1.56
CA ASP A 7 -24.58 -29.82 0.37
C ASP A 7 -24.50 -28.31 0.62
N THR A 8 -24.97 -27.86 1.80
CA THR A 8 -24.94 -26.45 2.19
C THR A 8 -23.51 -25.95 2.38
N TRP A 9 -22.66 -26.74 3.06
CA TRP A 9 -21.26 -26.40 3.27
C TRP A 9 -20.48 -26.36 1.95
N MET A 10 -20.69 -27.33 1.06
CA MET A 10 -20.07 -27.33 -0.28
C MET A 10 -20.49 -26.13 -1.12
N ALA A 11 -21.79 -25.79 -1.15
CA ALA A 11 -22.27 -24.60 -1.86
C ALA A 11 -21.65 -23.32 -1.29
N TRP A 12 -21.51 -23.24 0.03
CA TRP A 12 -20.81 -22.11 0.68
C TRP A 12 -19.32 -22.07 0.33
N ILE A 13 -18.62 -23.21 0.33
CA ILE A 13 -17.21 -23.30 -0.07
C ILE A 13 -17.01 -22.77 -1.49
N GLU A 14 -17.86 -23.18 -2.44
CA GLU A 14 -17.77 -22.70 -3.82
C GLU A 14 -17.94 -21.17 -3.93
N LEU A 15 -18.89 -20.60 -3.18
CA LEU A 15 -19.11 -19.16 -3.14
C LEU A 15 -17.92 -18.41 -2.53
N GLU A 16 -17.41 -18.90 -1.40
CA GLU A 16 -16.27 -18.30 -0.71
C GLU A 16 -14.98 -18.42 -1.54
N GLN A 17 -14.79 -19.54 -2.26
CA GLN A 17 -13.67 -19.73 -3.18
C GLN A 17 -13.70 -18.70 -4.32
N ARG A 18 -14.85 -18.50 -4.97
CA ARG A 18 -14.99 -17.50 -6.05
C ARG A 18 -14.72 -16.08 -5.54
N LYS A 19 -15.20 -15.77 -4.34
CA LYS A 19 -14.93 -14.48 -3.67
C LYS A 19 -13.44 -14.26 -3.44
N ARG A 20 -12.76 -15.23 -2.82
CA ARG A 20 -11.30 -15.17 -2.55
C ARG A 20 -10.49 -15.07 -3.84
N LEU A 21 -10.88 -15.79 -4.89
CA LEU A 21 -10.26 -15.70 -6.21
C LEU A 21 -10.41 -14.31 -6.84
N GLY A 22 -11.62 -13.73 -6.82
CA GLY A 22 -11.86 -12.37 -7.33
C GLY A 22 -11.01 -11.33 -6.59
N LEU A 23 -10.92 -11.44 -5.27
CA LEU A 23 -10.05 -10.59 -4.45
C LEU A 23 -8.56 -10.79 -4.74
N ALA A 24 -8.12 -12.01 -5.03
CA ALA A 24 -6.73 -12.29 -5.40
C ALA A 24 -6.36 -11.66 -6.75
N ILE A 25 -7.27 -11.75 -7.74
CA ILE A 25 -7.11 -11.07 -9.03
C ILE A 25 -7.02 -9.56 -8.83
N HIS A 26 -7.89 -9.00 -7.98
CA HIS A 26 -7.85 -7.57 -7.67
C HIS A 26 -6.56 -7.16 -6.95
N MET A 27 -6.09 -7.93 -5.98
CA MET A 27 -4.82 -7.69 -5.30
C MET A 27 -3.64 -7.70 -6.28
N PHE A 28 -3.61 -8.67 -7.19
CA PHE A 28 -2.58 -8.76 -8.23
C PHE A 28 -2.60 -7.54 -9.16
N ASP A 29 -3.78 -7.06 -9.56
CA ASP A 29 -3.92 -5.83 -10.34
C ASP A 29 -3.41 -4.59 -9.58
N LEU A 30 -3.67 -4.51 -8.28
CA LEU A 30 -3.19 -3.42 -7.41
C LEU A 30 -1.69 -3.46 -7.13
N GLN A 31 -1.00 -4.56 -7.42
CA GLN A 31 0.44 -4.68 -7.28
C GLN A 31 1.21 -3.97 -8.42
N PHE A 32 0.61 -3.79 -9.59
CA PHE A 32 1.25 -3.13 -10.74
C PHE A 32 1.70 -1.67 -10.46
N PRO A 33 0.88 -0.82 -9.82
CA PRO A 33 1.31 0.51 -9.36
C PRO A 33 2.53 0.51 -8.47
N ALA A 34 2.55 -0.41 -7.51
CA ALA A 34 3.59 -0.49 -6.48
C ALA A 34 4.91 -1.00 -7.07
N LEU A 35 4.87 -1.89 -8.06
CA LEU A 35 6.06 -2.49 -8.68
C LEU A 35 6.60 -1.73 -9.89
N PHE A 36 5.75 -1.61 -10.90
CA PHE A 36 6.17 -1.33 -12.26
C PHE A 36 5.93 0.13 -12.59
N HIS A 37 5.35 0.86 -11.63
CA HIS A 37 4.85 2.19 -11.86
C HIS A 37 3.84 2.19 -13.03
N ASN A 38 3.04 1.12 -13.11
CA ASN A 38 2.06 0.90 -14.18
C ASN A 38 0.64 1.09 -13.64
N GLN A 39 -0.25 1.52 -14.53
CA GLN A 39 -1.67 1.69 -14.24
C GLN A 39 -2.33 0.32 -13.95
N PRO A 40 -3.17 0.19 -12.91
CA PRO A 40 -4.03 -0.97 -12.74
C PRO A 40 -5.07 -1.04 -13.86
N TYR A 41 -5.44 -2.25 -14.25
CA TYR A 41 -6.43 -2.48 -15.30
C TYR A 41 -7.87 -2.52 -14.78
N ILE A 42 -8.07 -2.89 -13.51
CA ILE A 42 -9.39 -2.97 -12.90
C ILE A 42 -9.79 -1.58 -12.40
N SER A 43 -10.96 -1.12 -12.84
CA SER A 43 -11.51 0.16 -12.39
C SER A 43 -11.83 0.13 -10.89
N LYS A 44 -11.56 1.23 -10.20
CA LYS A 44 -11.86 1.39 -8.76
C LYS A 44 -13.35 1.24 -8.46
N GLY A 45 -14.22 1.60 -9.41
CA GLY A 45 -15.67 1.42 -9.26
C GLY A 45 -16.10 -0.04 -9.10
N GLU A 46 -15.31 -0.99 -9.60
CA GLU A 46 -15.59 -2.42 -9.47
C GLU A 46 -15.47 -2.91 -8.02
N THR A 47 -14.77 -2.17 -7.15
CA THR A 47 -14.59 -2.57 -5.75
C THR A 47 -15.82 -2.35 -4.89
N VAL A 48 -16.82 -1.60 -5.38
CA VAL A 48 -18.01 -1.22 -4.61
C VAL A 48 -18.80 -2.43 -4.12
N ASN A 49 -18.90 -3.47 -4.97
CA ASN A 49 -19.66 -4.68 -4.67
C ASN A 49 -18.78 -5.83 -4.18
N LEU A 50 -17.48 -5.61 -3.99
CA LEU A 50 -16.60 -6.64 -3.46
C LEU A 50 -16.96 -6.93 -2.00
N VAL A 51 -16.98 -8.22 -1.68
CA VAL A 51 -17.23 -8.71 -0.33
C VAL A 51 -15.93 -9.31 0.17
N LEU A 52 -15.51 -8.90 1.36
CA LEU A 52 -14.34 -9.43 2.05
C LEU A 52 -14.53 -10.91 2.43
N PRO A 53 -13.45 -11.69 2.50
CA PRO A 53 -13.50 -13.05 2.99
C PRO A 53 -14.07 -13.08 4.41
N CYS A 54 -14.68 -14.21 4.76
CA CYS A 54 -14.96 -14.50 6.16
C CYS A 54 -13.67 -14.78 6.94
N GLU A 55 -13.78 -14.84 8.27
CA GLU A 55 -12.66 -15.23 9.13
C GLU A 55 -12.09 -16.60 8.74
N ALA A 56 -10.76 -16.74 8.83
CA ALA A 56 -10.02 -17.92 8.39
C ALA A 56 -10.54 -19.21 9.04
N ALA A 57 -11.00 -19.16 10.30
CA ALA A 57 -11.53 -20.32 11.01
C ALA A 57 -12.69 -21.02 10.27
N PHE A 58 -13.58 -20.25 9.61
CA PHE A 58 -14.67 -20.84 8.82
C PHE A 58 -14.14 -21.53 7.56
N TRP A 59 -13.17 -20.92 6.89
CA TRP A 59 -12.56 -21.43 5.67
C TRP A 59 -11.70 -22.68 5.91
N GLU A 60 -10.99 -22.73 7.03
CA GLU A 60 -10.10 -23.81 7.42
C GLU A 60 -10.81 -24.99 8.11
N ALA A 61 -12.12 -24.88 8.32
CA ALA A 61 -12.91 -25.95 8.91
C ALA A 61 -12.78 -27.25 8.08
N LYS A 62 -12.32 -28.32 8.72
CA LYS A 62 -12.01 -29.59 8.03
C LYS A 62 -13.22 -30.46 7.70
N SER A 63 -14.40 -30.11 8.20
CA SER A 63 -15.64 -30.85 7.94
C SER A 63 -16.87 -29.94 8.05
N PRO A 64 -18.01 -30.34 7.46
CA PRO A 64 -19.27 -29.61 7.58
C PRO A 64 -19.72 -29.45 9.03
N GLU A 65 -19.47 -30.44 9.88
CA GLU A 65 -19.81 -30.40 11.30
C GLU A 65 -18.97 -29.39 12.05
N ALA A 66 -17.65 -29.36 11.83
CA ALA A 66 -16.76 -28.36 12.42
C ALA A 66 -17.16 -26.94 11.98
N TRP A 67 -17.47 -26.76 10.70
CA TRP A 67 -17.98 -25.49 10.17
C TRP A 67 -19.31 -25.08 10.83
N LYS A 68 -20.25 -26.03 11.00
CA LYS A 68 -21.53 -25.74 11.64
C LYS A 68 -21.40 -25.40 13.13
N VAL A 69 -20.45 -26.01 13.83
CA VAL A 69 -20.12 -25.66 15.21
C VAL A 69 -19.65 -24.21 15.31
N LEU A 70 -18.78 -23.76 14.39
CA LEU A 70 -18.31 -22.36 14.34
C LEU A 70 -19.45 -21.39 14.04
N LEU A 71 -20.38 -21.75 13.15
CA LEU A 71 -21.53 -20.91 12.82
C LEU A 71 -22.53 -20.75 13.97
N GLY A 72 -22.65 -21.77 14.82
CA GLY A 72 -23.72 -21.86 15.80
C GLY A 72 -25.12 -21.71 15.15
N PRO A 73 -25.95 -20.75 15.60
CA PRO A 73 -27.29 -20.56 15.07
C PRO A 73 -27.33 -19.96 13.66
N ALA A 74 -26.24 -19.36 13.18
CA ALA A 74 -26.19 -18.74 11.86
C ALA A 74 -26.27 -19.79 10.72
N GLU A 75 -26.80 -19.37 9.58
CA GLU A 75 -26.84 -20.21 8.37
C GLU A 75 -25.53 -20.14 7.57
N ILE A 76 -24.91 -18.96 7.52
CA ILE A 76 -23.64 -18.70 6.83
C ILE A 76 -22.79 -17.70 7.64
N PRO A 77 -21.46 -17.65 7.44
CA PRO A 77 -20.60 -16.68 8.11
C PRO A 77 -20.96 -15.26 7.71
N SER A 78 -20.77 -14.31 8.63
CA SER A 78 -20.93 -12.88 8.32
C SER A 78 -19.95 -12.45 7.25
N ALA A 79 -20.41 -11.59 6.34
CA ALA A 79 -19.59 -11.03 5.29
C ALA A 79 -19.60 -9.50 5.37
N MET A 80 -18.51 -8.86 4.98
CA MET A 80 -18.36 -7.41 5.00
C MET A 80 -18.11 -6.89 3.59
N TYR A 81 -18.80 -5.83 3.18
CA TYR A 81 -18.48 -5.16 1.93
C TYR A 81 -17.15 -4.42 2.05
N PHE A 82 -16.31 -4.54 1.03
CA PHE A 82 -15.00 -3.90 0.95
C PHE A 82 -15.05 -2.38 1.13
N MET A 83 -16.15 -1.75 0.68
CA MET A 83 -16.36 -0.31 0.85
C MET A 83 -16.44 0.13 2.31
N VAL A 84 -16.89 -0.72 3.23
CA VAL A 84 -17.03 -0.34 4.65
C VAL A 84 -15.68 0.08 5.26
N PRO A 85 -14.63 -0.75 5.21
CA PRO A 85 -13.31 -0.35 5.71
C PRO A 85 -12.59 0.64 4.79
N LEU A 86 -12.89 0.68 3.48
CA LEU A 86 -12.32 1.67 2.57
C LEU A 86 -12.84 3.08 2.87
N ASP A 87 -14.16 3.27 2.96
CA ASP A 87 -14.79 4.55 3.32
C ASP A 87 -14.36 4.99 4.71
N THR A 88 -14.16 4.05 5.63
CA THR A 88 -13.58 4.35 6.95
C THR A 88 -12.23 5.05 6.83
N CYS A 89 -11.36 4.59 5.93
CA CYS A 89 -10.05 5.21 5.72
C CYS A 89 -10.19 6.51 4.92
N LEU A 90 -10.96 6.50 3.83
CA LEU A 90 -11.09 7.62 2.90
C LEU A 90 -11.92 8.78 3.45
N LEU A 91 -12.80 8.57 4.42
CA LEU A 91 -13.60 9.64 5.04
C LEU A 91 -13.02 10.10 6.38
N TYR A 92 -11.83 9.62 6.77
CA TYR A 92 -11.17 10.06 7.99
C TYR A 92 -10.59 11.49 7.86
N PRO A 93 -10.74 12.38 8.86
CA PRO A 93 -11.36 12.18 10.18
C PRO A 93 -12.84 12.59 10.28
N GLU A 94 -13.51 12.87 9.15
CA GLU A 94 -14.89 13.38 9.13
C GLU A 94 -15.91 12.39 9.72
N LEU A 95 -15.59 11.09 9.67
CA LEU A 95 -16.32 10.07 10.41
C LEU A 95 -16.12 10.27 11.91
N LYS A 96 -17.14 10.83 12.59
CA LYS A 96 -17.21 10.99 14.06
C LYS A 96 -17.40 9.67 14.82
N ARG A 97 -16.91 8.55 14.28
CA ARG A 97 -17.04 7.23 14.89
C ARG A 97 -15.71 6.88 15.57
N ASP A 98 -15.77 6.56 16.85
CA ASP A 98 -14.57 6.23 17.60
C ASP A 98 -14.02 4.85 17.15
N PRO A 99 -12.71 4.73 16.88
CA PRO A 99 -12.04 3.45 16.65
C PRO A 99 -12.23 2.46 17.81
N PRO A 100 -12.15 1.13 17.57
CA PRO A 100 -11.84 0.49 16.30
C PRO A 100 -13.07 0.27 15.42
N TYR A 101 -12.88 0.40 14.11
CA TYR A 101 -13.88 0.04 13.10
C TYR A 101 -13.95 -1.49 12.93
N ALA A 102 -14.89 -1.94 12.09
CA ALA A 102 -15.24 -3.34 11.98
C ALA A 102 -14.01 -4.23 11.71
N PRO A 103 -13.85 -5.35 12.45
CA PRO A 103 -12.67 -6.20 12.35
C PRO A 103 -12.61 -6.87 10.97
N ILE A 104 -11.40 -6.95 10.42
CA ILE A 104 -11.11 -7.61 9.14
C ILE A 104 -9.88 -8.51 9.30
N ASP A 105 -9.82 -9.59 8.51
CA ASP A 105 -8.72 -10.55 8.54
C ASP A 105 -7.43 -9.99 7.92
N SER A 106 -6.30 -10.69 8.13
CA SER A 106 -4.99 -10.25 7.63
C SER A 106 -4.97 -10.05 6.11
N TYR A 107 -5.66 -10.90 5.35
CA TYR A 107 -5.74 -10.78 3.90
C TYR A 107 -6.49 -9.51 3.48
N SER A 108 -7.64 -9.22 4.09
CA SER A 108 -8.39 -7.99 3.85
C SER A 108 -7.60 -6.73 4.20
N LYS A 109 -6.79 -6.76 5.27
CA LYS A 109 -5.91 -5.64 5.63
C LYS A 109 -4.92 -5.31 4.51
N ILE A 110 -4.36 -6.34 3.87
CA ILE A 110 -3.41 -6.18 2.74
C ILE A 110 -4.12 -5.60 1.52
N ILE A 111 -5.26 -6.14 1.12
CA ILE A 111 -6.03 -5.62 -0.03
C ILE A 111 -6.42 -4.15 0.19
N LEU A 112 -6.84 -3.81 1.41
CA LEU A 112 -7.24 -2.45 1.76
C LEU A 112 -6.09 -1.45 1.61
N ILE A 113 -4.89 -1.77 2.11
CA ILE A 113 -3.73 -0.88 1.94
C ILE A 113 -3.27 -0.82 0.49
N SER A 114 -3.36 -1.93 -0.27
CA SER A 114 -3.09 -1.93 -1.71
C SER A 114 -4.05 -1.02 -2.49
N ALA A 115 -5.33 -0.98 -2.11
CA ALA A 115 -6.31 -0.08 -2.72
C ALA A 115 -6.01 1.39 -2.40
N LEU A 116 -5.64 1.71 -1.15
CA LEU A 116 -5.17 3.05 -0.75
C LEU A 116 -3.92 3.43 -1.55
N PHE A 117 -2.99 2.51 -1.75
CA PHE A 117 -1.82 2.70 -2.61
C PHE A 117 -2.24 3.05 -4.05
N GLY A 118 -3.24 2.36 -4.60
CA GLY A 118 -3.79 2.67 -5.92
C GLY A 118 -4.34 4.11 -6.04
N HIS A 119 -4.86 4.71 -4.95
CA HIS A 119 -5.22 6.13 -4.92
C HIS A 119 -4.00 7.05 -4.89
N ILE A 120 -2.95 6.66 -4.19
CA ILE A 120 -1.68 7.41 -4.15
C ILE A 120 -1.00 7.41 -5.51
N PHE A 121 -0.99 6.27 -6.20
CA PHE A 121 -0.46 6.16 -7.55
C PHE A 121 -1.18 7.08 -8.53
N GLU A 122 -2.51 7.09 -8.53
CA GLU A 122 -3.29 7.99 -9.39
C GLU A 122 -3.00 9.46 -9.11
N TRP A 123 -2.94 9.84 -7.82
CA TRP A 123 -2.53 11.19 -7.43
C TRP A 123 -1.13 11.52 -7.96
N ARG A 124 -0.20 10.56 -7.93
CA ARG A 124 1.15 10.72 -8.48
C ARG A 124 1.15 10.94 -9.98
N GLN A 125 0.32 10.21 -10.73
CA GLN A 125 0.18 10.40 -12.18
C GLN A 125 -0.32 11.82 -12.48
N ASN A 126 -1.33 12.30 -11.74
CA ASN A 126 -1.82 13.67 -11.88
C ASN A 126 -0.73 14.71 -11.54
N MET A 127 0.10 14.45 -10.53
CA MET A 127 1.24 15.30 -10.20
C MET A 127 2.28 15.35 -11.31
N ASN A 128 2.60 14.20 -11.93
CA ASN A 128 3.58 14.14 -13.02
C ASN A 128 3.14 14.91 -14.27
N ILE A 129 1.83 15.03 -14.52
CA ILE A 129 1.30 15.85 -15.62
C ILE A 129 1.45 17.35 -15.30
N VAL A 130 1.12 17.75 -14.08
CA VAL A 130 1.08 19.18 -13.67
C VAL A 130 2.48 19.73 -13.36
N LEU A 131 3.36 18.91 -12.78
CA LEU A 131 4.69 19.27 -12.30
C LEU A 131 5.79 18.50 -13.05
N HIS A 132 5.61 18.31 -14.36
CA HIS A 132 6.61 17.62 -15.17
C HIS A 132 7.94 18.39 -15.15
N SER A 133 9.03 17.71 -14.80
CA SER A 133 10.39 18.29 -14.66
C SER A 133 10.83 19.05 -15.93
N ALA A 134 10.48 18.55 -17.12
CA ALA A 134 10.80 19.18 -18.40
C ALA A 134 10.00 20.46 -18.74
N PHE A 135 8.85 20.71 -18.10
CA PHE A 135 7.91 21.74 -18.53
C PHE A 135 7.45 22.66 -17.38
N ILE A 136 8.30 22.90 -16.38
CA ILE A 136 8.02 23.90 -15.34
C ILE A 136 7.92 25.28 -16.01
N ARG A 137 6.72 25.64 -16.47
CA ARG A 137 6.36 26.95 -17.04
C ARG A 137 5.85 27.91 -15.97
N ALA A 138 5.59 27.38 -14.77
CA ALA A 138 5.18 28.16 -13.62
C ALA A 138 6.42 28.74 -12.91
N PRO A 139 6.35 29.96 -12.37
CA PRO A 139 7.37 30.47 -11.46
C PRO A 139 7.66 29.43 -10.36
N GLU A 140 8.90 29.31 -9.93
CA GLU A 140 9.36 28.37 -8.88
C GLU A 140 8.53 28.46 -7.57
N SER A 141 7.74 29.52 -7.39
CA SER A 141 6.87 29.78 -6.24
C SER A 141 5.48 29.14 -6.29
N ILE A 142 5.03 28.58 -7.44
CA ILE A 142 3.71 27.95 -7.52
C ILE A 142 3.86 26.47 -7.15
N GLY A 143 3.58 26.16 -5.88
CA GLY A 143 3.45 24.78 -5.40
C GLY A 143 2.34 24.00 -6.13
N PRO A 144 2.15 22.71 -5.82
CA PRO A 144 1.01 21.97 -6.38
C PRO A 144 -0.29 22.75 -6.15
N ALA A 145 -1.15 22.80 -7.16
CA ALA A 145 -2.46 23.47 -7.04
C ALA A 145 -3.15 23.03 -5.75
N GLU A 146 -3.83 23.96 -5.06
CA GLU A 146 -4.40 23.76 -3.72
C GLU A 146 -5.15 22.41 -3.58
N GLY A 147 -5.96 22.05 -4.58
CA GLY A 147 -6.67 20.77 -4.60
C GLY A 147 -5.79 19.51 -4.63
N LEU A 148 -4.59 19.57 -5.22
CA LEU A 148 -3.64 18.45 -5.24
C LEU A 148 -2.90 18.30 -3.91
N ALA A 149 -2.62 19.42 -3.23
CA ALA A 149 -2.06 19.41 -1.87
C ALA A 149 -3.09 18.88 -0.86
N ASP A 150 -4.36 19.29 -0.98
CA ASP A 150 -5.45 18.77 -0.16
C ASP A 150 -5.69 17.29 -0.41
N ARG A 151 -5.63 16.85 -1.68
CA ARG A 151 -5.69 15.41 -2.03
C ARG A 151 -4.55 14.63 -1.40
N GLN A 152 -3.34 15.17 -1.36
CA GLN A 152 -2.20 14.52 -0.69
C GLN A 152 -2.44 14.38 0.82
N ARG A 153 -2.95 15.44 1.47
CA ARG A 153 -3.31 15.41 2.90
C ARG A 153 -4.39 14.38 3.19
N TRP A 154 -5.43 14.34 2.34
CA TRP A 154 -6.51 13.36 2.40
C TRP A 154 -5.98 11.91 2.31
N LEU A 155 -5.05 11.63 1.40
CA LEU A 155 -4.42 10.31 1.30
C LEU A 155 -3.60 9.94 2.54
N ARG A 156 -2.85 10.90 3.12
CA ARG A 156 -2.11 10.67 4.37
C ARG A 156 -3.04 10.36 5.54
N ASN A 157 -4.18 11.05 5.62
CA ASN A 157 -5.21 10.78 6.61
C ASN A 157 -5.77 9.35 6.45
N GLY A 158 -5.98 8.89 5.21
CA GLY A 158 -6.40 7.50 4.94
C GLY A 158 -5.37 6.46 5.36
N LEU A 159 -4.08 6.69 5.10
CA LEU A 159 -3.00 5.81 5.59
C LEU A 159 -2.94 5.77 7.11
N LYS A 160 -3.08 6.92 7.76
CA LYS A 160 -3.14 7.01 9.23
C LYS A 160 -4.33 6.24 9.79
N ALA A 161 -5.52 6.41 9.20
CA ALA A 161 -6.71 5.68 9.60
C ALA A 161 -6.52 4.17 9.47
N TRP A 162 -5.92 3.70 8.37
CA TRP A 162 -5.60 2.29 8.21
C TRP A 162 -4.68 1.78 9.34
N LEU A 163 -3.61 2.51 9.64
CA LEU A 163 -2.66 2.13 10.68
C LEU A 163 -3.32 2.09 12.06
N ASP A 164 -4.01 3.16 12.45
CA ASP A 164 -4.68 3.28 13.76
C ASP A 164 -5.72 2.15 13.96
N ASN A 165 -6.41 1.74 12.89
CA ASN A 165 -7.48 0.75 12.98
C ASN A 165 -6.98 -0.70 12.91
N TYR A 166 -5.93 -0.97 12.13
CA TYR A 166 -5.52 -2.34 11.80
C TYR A 166 -4.14 -2.73 12.32
N HIS A 167 -3.40 -1.79 12.91
CA HIS A 167 -2.13 -1.99 13.59
C HIS A 167 -2.05 -1.17 14.89
N HIS A 168 -2.65 -1.69 15.97
CA HIS A 168 -2.60 -1.08 17.29
C HIS A 168 -2.50 -2.10 18.42
N SER A 169 -1.90 -1.67 19.52
CA SER A 169 -1.98 -2.33 20.81
C SER A 169 -2.80 -1.45 21.76
N ASN A 170 -4.04 -1.84 22.04
CA ASN A 170 -4.87 -1.11 22.99
C ASN A 170 -4.61 -1.61 24.43
N VAL A 171 -4.61 -0.68 25.39
CA VAL A 171 -4.49 -0.96 26.84
C VAL A 171 -5.52 -1.99 27.33
N ARG A 172 -6.64 -2.15 26.60
CA ARG A 172 -7.72 -3.11 26.90
C ARG A 172 -7.47 -4.54 26.39
N GLY A 173 -6.30 -4.85 25.84
CA GLY A 173 -5.91 -6.21 25.43
C GLY A 173 -6.39 -6.67 24.06
N ASN A 174 -7.22 -5.90 23.35
CA ASN A 174 -7.49 -6.16 21.93
C ASN A 174 -6.27 -5.72 21.10
N VAL A 175 -5.51 -6.70 20.62
CA VAL A 175 -4.34 -6.50 19.77
C VAL A 175 -4.78 -6.76 18.32
N SER A 176 -4.76 -5.72 17.49
CA SER A 176 -4.89 -5.87 16.04
C SER A 176 -3.51 -5.65 15.44
N GLN A 177 -2.85 -6.71 15.00
CA GLN A 177 -1.58 -6.62 14.29
C GLN A 177 -1.83 -6.76 12.79
N ALA A 178 -1.42 -5.76 12.03
CA ALA A 178 -1.32 -5.88 10.59
C ALA A 178 -0.20 -6.86 10.21
N PRO A 179 -0.37 -7.67 9.15
CA PRO A 179 0.69 -8.54 8.66
C PRO A 179 1.87 -7.72 8.11
N PRO A 180 3.10 -8.28 8.07
CA PRO A 180 4.29 -7.59 7.55
C PRO A 180 4.09 -6.99 6.15
N ALA A 181 3.44 -7.72 5.24
CA ALA A 181 3.07 -7.21 3.91
C ALA A 181 2.32 -5.87 3.97
N GLY A 182 1.30 -5.79 4.83
CA GLY A 182 0.49 -4.59 4.97
C GLY A 182 1.29 -3.40 5.53
N LEU A 183 2.19 -3.66 6.47
CA LEU A 183 3.06 -2.63 7.05
C LEU A 183 4.10 -2.13 6.04
N LEU A 184 4.73 -3.03 5.28
CA LEU A 184 5.67 -2.67 4.21
C LEU A 184 4.98 -1.80 3.15
N LEU A 185 3.76 -2.19 2.72
CA LEU A 185 2.95 -1.38 1.80
C LEU A 185 2.58 -0.03 2.39
N HIS A 186 2.29 0.06 3.69
CA HIS A 186 2.02 1.33 4.36
C HIS A 186 3.24 2.26 4.37
N HIS A 187 4.45 1.74 4.61
CA HIS A 187 5.68 2.52 4.49
C HIS A 187 5.91 2.98 3.05
N LEU A 188 5.85 2.06 2.08
CA LEU A 188 5.99 2.37 0.66
C LEU A 188 4.99 3.45 0.22
N ALA A 189 3.73 3.36 0.64
CA ALA A 189 2.69 4.32 0.33
C ALA A 189 3.03 5.74 0.85
N ASN A 190 3.53 5.84 2.08
CA ASN A 190 3.98 7.12 2.64
C ASN A 190 5.19 7.69 1.87
N ILE A 191 6.14 6.84 1.48
CA ILE A 191 7.29 7.23 0.66
C ILE A 191 6.84 7.72 -0.71
N TYR A 192 5.90 7.02 -1.36
CA TYR A 192 5.32 7.43 -2.65
C TYR A 192 4.53 8.74 -2.57
N LEU A 193 4.09 9.18 -1.39
CA LEU A 193 3.52 10.52 -1.20
C LEU A 193 4.60 11.59 -1.08
N ASP A 194 5.82 11.23 -0.68
CA ASP A 194 6.92 12.17 -0.39
C ASP A 194 7.86 12.38 -1.59
N ILE A 195 8.24 11.33 -2.31
CA ILE A 195 9.27 11.37 -3.37
C ILE A 195 8.75 10.89 -4.72
N ASN A 196 9.27 11.46 -5.81
CA ASN A 196 8.91 11.05 -7.16
C ASN A 196 9.66 9.80 -7.59
N ILE A 197 9.00 8.66 -7.48
CA ILE A 197 9.56 7.36 -7.86
C ILE A 197 9.81 7.29 -9.37
N SER A 198 9.03 8.02 -10.19
CA SER A 198 9.29 8.11 -11.63
C SER A 198 10.65 8.75 -11.91
N ASP A 199 10.96 9.88 -11.25
CA ASP A 199 12.25 10.56 -11.38
C ASP A 199 13.37 9.68 -10.83
N LEU A 200 13.14 8.98 -9.71
CA LEU A 200 14.10 8.02 -9.16
C LEU A 200 14.46 6.93 -10.18
N HIS A 201 13.47 6.35 -10.86
CA HIS A 201 13.69 5.34 -11.90
C HIS A 201 14.37 5.93 -13.14
N LEU A 202 14.01 7.15 -13.56
CA LEU A 202 14.69 7.83 -14.66
C LEU A 202 16.16 8.10 -14.32
N TYR A 203 16.44 8.59 -13.11
CA TYR A 203 17.81 8.81 -12.62
C TYR A 203 18.62 7.52 -12.52
N ALA A 204 17.98 6.40 -12.18
CA ALA A 204 18.57 5.07 -12.22
C ALA A 204 18.79 4.53 -13.65
N GLY A 205 18.39 5.27 -14.69
CA GLY A 205 18.66 4.95 -16.09
C GLY A 205 17.52 4.28 -16.85
N ARG A 206 16.27 4.30 -16.34
CA ARG A 206 15.14 3.57 -16.96
C ARG A 206 14.89 3.93 -18.44
N SER A 207 15.09 5.18 -18.86
CA SER A 207 14.86 5.58 -20.26
C SER A 207 16.09 5.43 -21.16
N GLY A 208 17.30 5.33 -20.59
CA GLY A 208 18.56 5.31 -21.34
C GLY A 208 18.93 6.64 -22.01
N LEU A 209 18.11 7.68 -21.88
CA LEU A 209 18.36 9.01 -22.45
C LEU A 209 19.04 9.91 -21.42
N ASN A 210 20.12 10.58 -21.80
CA ASN A 210 20.88 11.44 -20.90
C ASN A 210 20.07 12.67 -20.45
N GLU A 211 19.20 13.18 -21.33
CA GLU A 211 18.35 14.34 -21.06
C GLU A 211 17.35 14.04 -19.93
N ASP A 212 16.72 12.86 -19.96
CA ASP A 212 15.79 12.44 -18.92
C ASP A 212 16.50 12.24 -17.57
N ILE A 213 17.71 11.65 -17.60
CA ILE A 213 18.53 11.46 -16.40
C ILE A 213 18.89 12.81 -15.77
N GLN A 214 19.31 13.79 -16.57
CA GLN A 214 19.65 15.13 -16.08
C GLN A 214 18.44 15.84 -15.45
N LEU A 215 17.28 15.82 -16.12
CA LEU A 215 16.06 16.43 -15.58
C LEU A 215 15.61 15.78 -14.27
N ALA A 216 15.71 14.45 -14.18
CA ALA A 216 15.41 13.72 -12.96
C ALA A 216 16.42 14.03 -11.85
N GLU A 217 17.72 14.12 -12.17
CA GLU A 217 18.77 14.49 -11.22
C GLU A 217 18.50 15.88 -10.60
N ASP A 218 18.19 16.88 -11.42
CA ASP A 218 17.91 18.24 -10.94
C ASP A 218 16.66 18.31 -10.05
N ALA A 219 15.62 17.54 -10.37
CA ALA A 219 14.43 17.43 -9.53
C ALA A 219 14.73 16.76 -8.19
N LEU A 220 15.51 15.67 -8.21
CA LEU A 220 15.89 14.91 -7.02
C LEU A 220 16.87 15.68 -6.12
N ARG A 221 17.80 16.47 -6.68
CA ARG A 221 18.67 17.37 -5.92
C ARG A 221 17.87 18.42 -5.15
N ARG A 222 16.89 19.06 -5.80
CA ARG A 222 15.95 19.98 -5.14
C ARG A 222 15.14 19.29 -4.05
N TRP A 223 14.68 18.06 -4.30
CA TRP A 223 13.99 17.26 -3.29
C TRP A 223 14.90 16.95 -2.08
N CYS A 224 16.16 16.57 -2.29
CA CYS A 224 17.11 16.28 -1.21
C CYS A 224 17.31 17.49 -0.28
N GLN A 225 17.32 18.70 -0.84
CA GLN A 225 17.45 19.97 -0.10
C GLN A 225 16.14 20.41 0.58
N SER A 226 15.00 19.77 0.27
CA SER A 226 13.72 20.11 0.88
C SER A 226 13.66 19.71 2.36
N SER A 227 12.83 20.41 3.14
CA SER A 227 12.63 20.11 4.56
C SER A 227 12.01 18.73 4.84
N GLY A 228 11.39 18.11 3.82
CA GLY A 228 10.74 16.80 3.95
C GLY A 228 11.66 15.60 3.75
N SER A 229 12.82 15.79 3.11
CA SER A 229 13.67 14.68 2.66
C SER A 229 14.19 13.81 3.81
N LYS A 230 14.66 14.43 4.90
CA LYS A 230 15.16 13.72 6.09
C LYS A 230 14.12 12.77 6.68
N ARG A 231 12.88 13.24 6.83
CA ARG A 231 11.77 12.42 7.35
C ARG A 231 11.44 11.26 6.42
N THR A 232 11.53 11.45 5.11
CA THR A 232 11.34 10.36 4.15
C THR A 232 12.45 9.32 4.27
N ILE A 233 13.70 9.74 4.46
CA ILE A 233 14.82 8.82 4.66
C ILE A 233 14.68 8.03 5.97
N GLU A 234 14.26 8.66 7.06
CA GLU A 234 13.91 7.95 8.30
C GLU A 234 12.87 6.85 8.06
N ARG A 235 11.78 7.16 7.33
CA ARG A 235 10.76 6.18 6.95
C ARG A 235 11.29 5.05 6.05
N VAL A 236 12.23 5.36 5.16
CA VAL A 236 12.90 4.35 4.32
C VAL A 236 13.71 3.40 5.21
N HIS A 237 14.44 3.91 6.20
CA HIS A 237 15.16 3.06 7.14
C HIS A 237 14.22 2.19 7.98
N GLU A 238 13.13 2.75 8.52
CA GLU A 238 12.11 1.98 9.23
C GLU A 238 11.54 0.83 8.39
N MET A 239 11.30 1.09 7.10
CA MET A 239 10.82 0.10 6.14
C MET A 239 11.86 -0.99 5.85
N LEU A 240 13.13 -0.61 5.65
CA LEU A 240 14.22 -1.56 5.41
C LEU A 240 14.48 -2.43 6.65
N ASP A 241 14.38 -1.85 7.86
CA ASP A 241 14.48 -2.59 9.11
C ASP A 241 13.31 -3.54 9.33
N LEU A 242 12.09 -3.16 8.90
CA LEU A 242 10.95 -4.07 8.89
C LEU A 242 11.16 -5.22 7.90
N ALA A 243 11.66 -4.93 6.69
CA ALA A 243 11.96 -5.96 5.68
C ALA A 243 13.03 -6.94 6.19
N ARG A 244 14.11 -6.42 6.80
CA ARG A 244 15.17 -7.24 7.41
C ARG A 244 14.61 -8.17 8.50
N ARG A 245 13.85 -7.63 9.46
CA ARG A 245 13.22 -8.44 10.52
C ARG A 245 12.30 -9.51 9.96
N THR A 246 11.52 -9.17 8.94
CA THR A 246 10.62 -10.11 8.28
C THR A 246 11.36 -11.29 7.62
N ILE A 247 12.58 -11.05 7.12
CA ILE A 247 13.46 -12.10 6.58
C ILE A 247 14.06 -12.94 7.72
N GLU A 248 14.54 -12.29 8.77
CA GLU A 248 15.13 -12.95 9.96
C GLU A 248 14.11 -13.84 10.69
N ASP A 249 12.85 -13.42 10.75
CA ASP A 249 11.74 -14.15 11.34
C ASP A 249 11.19 -15.27 10.43
N GLU A 250 11.84 -15.55 9.29
CA GLU A 250 11.43 -16.55 8.28
C GLU A 250 10.02 -16.31 7.68
N MET A 251 9.48 -15.10 7.83
CA MET A 251 8.15 -14.72 7.33
C MET A 251 8.17 -14.23 5.87
N ALA A 252 9.34 -14.11 5.25
CA ALA A 252 9.51 -13.64 3.88
C ALA A 252 8.69 -14.43 2.85
N ALA A 253 8.41 -15.73 3.05
CA ALA A 253 7.56 -16.49 2.15
C ALA A 253 6.12 -15.96 2.06
N THR A 254 5.64 -15.26 3.09
CA THR A 254 4.27 -14.71 3.17
C THR A 254 4.12 -13.34 2.52
N CYS A 255 5.24 -12.66 2.25
CA CYS A 255 5.27 -11.27 1.78
C CYS A 255 6.52 -10.96 0.93
N GLY A 256 7.05 -11.97 0.23
CA GLY A 256 8.34 -11.88 -0.47
C GLY A 256 8.31 -10.85 -1.57
N PHE A 257 7.12 -10.65 -2.14
CA PHE A 257 6.81 -9.57 -3.05
C PHE A 257 7.04 -8.19 -2.41
N GLU A 258 6.36 -7.88 -1.31
CA GLU A 258 6.46 -6.58 -0.63
C GLU A 258 7.87 -6.32 -0.11
N VAL A 259 8.54 -7.36 0.40
CA VAL A 259 9.95 -7.32 0.82
C VAL A 259 10.85 -6.93 -0.35
N SER A 260 10.68 -7.55 -1.51
CA SER A 260 11.51 -7.27 -2.69
C SER A 260 11.36 -5.82 -3.15
N VAL A 261 10.12 -5.30 -3.18
CA VAL A 261 9.85 -3.91 -3.56
C VAL A 261 10.40 -2.92 -2.54
N ALA A 262 10.25 -3.22 -1.25
CA ALA A 262 10.80 -2.40 -0.18
C ALA A 262 12.32 -2.30 -0.25
N LEU A 263 13.02 -3.43 -0.47
CA LEU A 263 14.47 -3.45 -0.60
C LEU A 263 14.95 -2.71 -1.85
N LEU A 264 14.32 -2.95 -3.01
CA LEU A 264 14.67 -2.27 -4.25
C LEU A 264 14.45 -0.75 -4.15
N THR A 265 13.25 -0.35 -3.76
CA THR A 265 12.87 1.08 -3.67
C THR A 265 13.66 1.79 -2.59
N GLY A 266 13.77 1.19 -1.40
CA GLY A 266 14.53 1.76 -0.29
C GLY A 266 16.01 1.87 -0.63
N GLY A 267 16.61 0.83 -1.23
CA GLY A 267 17.99 0.86 -1.69
C GLY A 267 18.27 1.95 -2.73
N LEU A 268 17.39 2.09 -3.73
CA LEU A 268 17.50 3.16 -4.73
C LEU A 268 17.39 4.55 -4.10
N ILE A 269 16.48 4.75 -3.14
CA ILE A 269 16.33 6.04 -2.45
C ILE A 269 17.57 6.34 -1.61
N CYS A 270 18.09 5.37 -0.84
CA CYS A 270 19.32 5.55 -0.07
C CYS A 270 20.51 5.90 -0.97
N TRP A 271 20.70 5.17 -2.07
CA TRP A 271 21.74 5.45 -3.06
C TRP A 271 21.61 6.85 -3.65
N MET A 272 20.40 7.23 -4.08
CA MET A 272 20.14 8.55 -4.66
C MET A 272 20.39 9.66 -3.64
N TYR A 273 19.93 9.48 -2.39
CA TYR A 273 20.09 10.47 -1.33
C TYR A 273 21.54 10.67 -0.92
N ASP A 274 22.33 9.59 -0.84
CA ASP A 274 23.77 9.68 -0.58
C ASP A 274 24.48 10.46 -1.71
N ARG A 275 24.15 10.15 -2.96
CA ARG A 275 24.78 10.75 -4.14
C ARG A 275 24.39 12.21 -4.39
N LEU A 276 23.15 12.58 -4.08
CA LEU A 276 22.59 13.89 -4.42
C LEU A 276 22.38 14.81 -3.20
N GLY A 277 22.23 14.24 -2.01
CA GLY A 277 21.92 14.95 -0.76
C GLY A 277 23.14 15.34 0.08
N GLY A 278 24.33 14.84 -0.24
CA GLY A 278 25.59 15.38 0.29
C GLY A 278 25.83 16.82 -0.15
N GLU A 279 26.55 17.59 0.67
CA GLU A 279 27.18 18.83 0.17
C GLU A 279 28.03 18.49 -1.07
N GLY A 280 28.08 19.39 -2.06
CA GLY A 280 28.57 19.14 -3.42
C GLY A 280 29.92 18.42 -3.55
N PRO A 281 30.26 17.93 -4.76
CA PRO A 281 31.25 16.89 -4.96
C PRO A 281 32.65 17.29 -4.49
N SER A 282 33.15 16.63 -3.44
CA SER A 282 34.59 16.48 -3.24
C SER A 282 35.07 15.31 -4.09
N GLY A 283 35.53 15.63 -5.31
CA GLY A 283 36.59 14.90 -6.03
C GLY A 283 36.30 13.48 -6.52
N ASP A 284 36.43 13.31 -7.83
CA ASP A 284 36.85 12.09 -8.54
C ASP A 284 36.18 10.76 -8.15
N TRP A 285 35.17 10.37 -8.93
CA TRP A 285 34.85 8.96 -9.11
C TRP A 285 34.85 8.58 -10.59
N VAL A 286 35.70 7.59 -10.89
CA VAL A 286 35.94 6.99 -12.20
C VAL A 286 34.64 6.36 -12.72
N ARG A 287 34.21 6.79 -13.91
CA ARG A 287 33.18 6.10 -14.69
C ARG A 287 33.80 4.80 -15.22
N TYR A 288 33.22 3.65 -14.86
CA TYR A 288 33.37 2.41 -15.62
C TYR A 288 32.35 2.38 -16.76
#